data_AF-A0A7Y9FKI4-F1
#
_entry.id   AF-A0A7Y9FKI4-F1
#
_cell.length_a   1.000
_cell.length_b   1.000
_cell.length_c   1.000
_cell.angle_alpha   90.00
_cell.angle_beta   90.00
_cell.angle_gamma   90.00
#
_symmetry.space_group_name_H-M   'P 1'
#
loop_
_entity.id
_entity.type
_entity.pdbx_description
1 polymer ?
#
loop_
_entity_poly.entity_id
_entity_poly.type
_entity_poly.pdbx_seq_one_letter_code
_entity_poly.pdbx_strand_id
1 'polypeptide(L)' 'MVDLTPIESEFATTEEAAAYDAWFRAKVQKAMASTAPRIPHDQVMAEARRIIDRHRAK' A
#
# COMPACT_ATOMS: atom_id res chain seq x y z
N MET A 1 -12.25 22.34 5.60
CA MET A 1 -11.79 21.40 4.57
C MET A 1 -11.47 22.22 3.34
N VAL A 2 -10.25 22.13 2.82
CA VAL A 2 -9.87 22.82 1.58
C VAL A 2 -9.93 21.79 0.46
N ASP A 3 -10.67 22.11 -0.60
CA ASP A 3 -10.74 21.28 -1.80
C ASP A 3 -9.44 21.43 -2.59
N LEU A 4 -8.90 20.31 -3.08
CA LEU A 4 -7.66 20.24 -3.84
C LEU A 4 -7.98 19.95 -5.30
N THR A 5 -7.25 20.61 -6.22
CA THR A 5 -7.41 20.31 -7.64
C THR A 5 -6.69 19.00 -8.00
N PRO A 6 -7.12 18.28 -9.05
CA PRO A 6 -6.48 17.03 -9.46
C PRO A 6 -5.00 17.16 -9.87
N ILE A 7 -4.53 18.37 -10.17
CA ILE A 7 -3.11 18.63 -10.49
C ILE A 7 -2.26 18.71 -9.21
N GLU A 8 -2.84 19.21 -8.12
CA GLU A 8 -2.15 19.39 -6.84
C GLU A 8 -2.12 18.10 -6.02
N SER A 9 -3.20 17.31 -6.08
CA SER A 9 -3.29 16.05 -5.35
C SER A 9 -4.25 15.06 -6.00
N GLU A 10 -3.99 13.78 -5.76
CA GLU A 10 -4.92 12.68 -6.04
C GLU A 10 -6.13 12.64 -5.09
N PHE A 11 -6.08 13.35 -3.96
CA PHE A 11 -7.19 13.46 -3.00
C PHE A 11 -8.03 14.70 -3.29
N ALA A 12 -9.35 14.58 -3.11
CA ALA A 12 -10.25 15.70 -3.36
C ALA A 12 -10.12 16.80 -2.29
N THR A 13 -9.68 16.45 -1.08
CA THR A 13 -9.63 17.37 0.05
C THR A 13 -8.37 17.21 0.88
N THR A 14 -7.98 18.28 1.58
CA THR A 14 -6.87 18.25 2.54
C THR A 14 -7.10 17.26 3.69
N GLU A 15 -8.35 17.01 4.06
CA GLU A 15 -8.69 16.09 5.15
C GLU A 15 -8.47 14.63 4.73
N GLU A 16 -8.91 14.26 3.53
CA GLU A 16 -8.65 12.93 2.96
C GLU A 16 -7.16 12.66 2.81
N ALA A 17 -6.41 13.65 2.30
CA ALA A 17 -4.95 13.56 2.15
C ALA A 17 -4.26 13.35 3.52
N ALA A 18 -4.66 14.10 4.54
CA ALA A 18 -4.10 13.97 5.89
C ALA A 18 -4.45 12.61 6.53
N ALA A 19 -5.68 12.13 6.34
CA ALA A 19 -6.09 10.81 6.82
C ALA A 19 -5.28 9.69 6.15
N TYR A 20 -5.06 9.78 4.84
CA TYR A 20 -4.22 8.82 4.11
C TYR A 20 -2.77 8.87 4.57
N ASP A 21 -2.17 10.06 4.71
CA ASP A 21 -0.78 10.21 5.18
C ASP A 21 -0.60 9.60 6.58
N ALA A 22 -1.52 9.86 7.52
CA ALA A 22 -1.49 9.28 8.86
C ALA A 22 -1.55 7.75 8.83
N TRP A 23 -2.47 7.17 8.05
CA TRP A 23 -2.56 5.72 7.87
C TRP A 23 -1.30 5.13 7.21
N PHE A 24 -0.79 5.78 6.16
CA PHE A 24 0.35 5.30 5.40
C PHE A 24 1.61 5.30 6.26
N ARG A 25 1.86 6.37 7.04
CA ARG A 25 2.97 6.42 8.01
C ARG A 25 2.84 5.31 9.03
N ALA A 26 1.67 5.08 9.62
CA ALA A 26 1.46 3.98 10.56
C ALA A 26 1.76 2.61 9.94
N LYS A 27 1.34 2.38 8.69
CA LYS A 27 1.63 1.16 7.94
C LYS A 27 3.12 0.97 7.69
N VAL A 28 3.83 2.03 7.30
CA VAL A 28 5.29 2.00 7.09
C VAL A 28 6.02 1.73 8.39
N GLN A 29 5.65 2.39 9.50
CA GLN A 29 6.27 2.14 10.80
C GLN A 29 6.10 0.69 11.26
N LYS A 30 4.90 0.12 11.07
CA LYS A 30 4.66 -1.31 11.34
C LYS A 30 5.55 -2.22 10.49
N ALA A 31 5.76 -1.89 9.22
CA ALA A 31 6.62 -2.67 8.33
C ALA A 31 8.10 -2.54 8.73
N MET A 32 8.56 -1.34 9.10
CA MET A 32 9.93 -1.10 9.56
C MET A 32 10.24 -1.80 10.89
N ALA A 33 9.25 -1.86 11.80
CA ALA A 33 9.39 -2.53 13.09
C ALA A 33 9.25 -4.08 12.98
N SER A 34 8.94 -4.62 11.80
CA SER A 34 8.79 -6.05 11.62
C SER A 34 10.13 -6.77 11.75
N THR A 35 10.16 -7.83 12.57
CA THR A 35 11.30 -8.74 12.70
C THR A 35 11.24 -9.91 11.71
N ALA A 36 10.25 -9.93 10.81
CA ALA A 36 10.12 -10.97 9.81
C ALA A 36 11.34 -10.97 8.87
N PRO A 37 11.81 -12.15 8.44
CA PRO A 37 12.92 -12.23 7.51
C PRO A 37 12.55 -11.57 6.17
N ARG A 38 13.52 -10.89 5.56
CA ARG A 38 13.36 -10.41 4.18
C ARG A 38 13.36 -11.60 3.23
N ILE A 39 12.57 -11.51 2.16
CA ILE A 39 12.51 -12.53 1.11
C ILE A 39 13.09 -11.98 -0.20
N PRO A 40 13.73 -12.81 -1.03
CA PRO A 40 14.20 -12.41 -2.36
C PRO A 40 13.04 -12.02 -3.28
N HIS A 41 13.32 -11.19 -4.29
CA HIS A 41 12.34 -10.78 -5.30
C HIS A 41 11.64 -11.96 -5.98
N ASP A 42 12.40 -12.99 -6.38
CA ASP A 42 11.87 -14.16 -7.06
C ASP A 42 10.82 -14.91 -6.20
N GLN A 43 11.04 -14.95 -4.89
CA GLN A 43 10.09 -15.54 -3.96
C GLN A 43 8.79 -14.72 -3.89
N VAL A 44 8.87 -13.38 -3.85
CA VAL A 44 7.69 -12.50 -3.90
C VAL A 44 6.87 -12.78 -5.16
N MET A 45 7.54 -12.88 -6.31
CA MET A 45 6.87 -13.11 -7.60
C MET A 45 6.24 -14.51 -7.68
N ALA A 46 6.90 -15.53 -7.16
CA ALA A 46 6.36 -16.89 -7.08
C ALA A 46 5.10 -16.95 -6.20
N GLU A 47 5.14 -16.30 -5.04
CA GLU A 47 4.00 -16.23 -4.13
C GLU A 47 2.81 -15.48 -4.75
N ALA A 48 3.06 -14.35 -5.40
CA ALA A 48 2.04 -13.56 -6.10
C ALA A 48 1.39 -14.36 -7.26
N ARG A 49 2.21 -15.06 -8.06
CA ARG A 49 1.72 -15.90 -9.17
C ARG A 49 0.77 -16.99 -8.67
N ARG A 50 1.16 -17.68 -7.59
CA ARG A 50 0.34 -18.72 -6.98
C ARG A 50 -1.02 -18.22 -6.49
N ILE A 51 -1.09 -16.99 -5.98
CA ILE A 51 -2.37 -16.36 -5.59
C ILE A 51 -3.23 -16.12 -6.83
N ILE A 52 -2.67 -15.53 -7.88
CA ILE A 52 -3.38 -15.28 -9.14
C ILE A 52 -3.92 -16.57 -9.76
N ASP A 53 -3.09 -17.61 -9.84
CA ASP A 53 -3.49 -18.87 -10.48
C ASP A 53 -4.61 -19.57 -9.70
N ARG A 54 -4.59 -19.48 -8.36
CA ARG A 54 -5.69 -19.97 -7.51
C ARG A 54 -7.03 -19.28 -7.82
N HIS A 55 -7.00 -18.01 -8.18
CA HIS A 55 -8.22 -17.27 -8.51
C HIS A 55 -8.66 -17.47 -9.96
N ARG A 56 -7.75 -17.84 -10.88
CA ARG A 56 -8.07 -18.17 -12.28
C ARG A 56 -8.64 -19.57 -12.48
N ALA A 57 -8.26 -20.50 -11.61
CA ALA A 57 -8.75 -21.89 -11.64
C ALA A 57 -10.16 -22.04 -11.02
N LYS A 58 -10.80 -20.94 -10.65
CA LYS A 58 -12.18 -20.86 -10.17
C LYS A 58 -13.05 -20.25 -11.26
#